data_AF-A0A4Y1QPE7-F1
#
_entry.id   AF-A0A4Y1QPE7-F1
#
_cell.length_a   1.000
_cell.length_b   1.000
_cell.length_c   1.000
_cell.angle_alpha   90.00
_cell.angle_beta   90.00
_cell.angle_gamma   90.00
#
_symmetry.space_group_name_H-M   'P 1'
#
loop_
_entity.id
_entity.type
_entity.pdbx_description
1 polymer ?
#
loop_
_entity_poly.entity_id
_entity_poly.type
_entity_poly.pdbx_seq_one_letter_code
_entity_poly.pdbx_strand_id
1 'polypeptide(L)'
;MSMVGFIDPATVSANSGTIADRSRLVAARLQKTDGEQIFMMPYNPGRHWILLIVRAKRETVYFLDPLPGHRVVDEEAKNIVNSTPKQPSSVECGYYVMRFMRDIIMDPSLAFENKYAKGNQEASYPQEAIDEVRNEWAEFVCQIIEQGNY
;
A
#
# COMPACT_ATOMS: atom_id res chain seq x y z
N MET A 1 17.88 -9.34 5.32
CA MET A 1 16.60 -9.54 4.62
C MET A 1 15.89 -8.19 4.54
N SER A 2 15.14 -7.90 3.47
CA SER A 2 14.38 -6.65 3.36
C SER A 2 13.24 -6.63 4.39
N MET A 3 13.12 -5.56 5.20
CA MET A 3 12.03 -5.39 6.17
C MET A 3 10.65 -5.27 5.52
N VAL A 4 10.62 -4.96 4.22
CA VAL A 4 9.40 -4.79 3.42
C VAL A 4 9.41 -5.77 2.25
N GLY A 5 8.29 -6.47 2.06
CA GLY A 5 8.02 -7.33 0.91
C GLY A 5 6.82 -6.81 0.12
N PHE A 6 6.75 -7.14 -1.17
CA PHE A 6 5.62 -6.79 -2.02
C PHE A 6 4.83 -8.04 -2.44
N ILE A 7 3.53 -7.86 -2.65
CA ILE A 7 2.62 -8.83 -3.26
C ILE A 7 2.08 -8.22 -4.55
N ASP A 8 2.15 -8.99 -5.64
CA ASP A 8 1.79 -8.52 -6.98
C ASP A 8 0.27 -8.29 -7.11
N PRO A 9 -0.18 -7.05 -7.39
CA PRO A 9 -1.60 -6.73 -7.56
C PRO A 9 -2.28 -7.54 -8.67
N ALA A 10 -1.56 -7.98 -9.71
CA ALA A 10 -2.13 -8.78 -10.79
C ALA A 10 -2.62 -10.15 -10.31
N THR A 11 -2.12 -10.61 -9.16
CA THR A 11 -2.45 -11.92 -8.59
C THR A 11 -3.48 -11.85 -7.47
N VAL A 12 -3.68 -10.68 -6.86
CA VAL A 12 -4.51 -10.51 -5.65
C VAL A 12 -5.66 -9.51 -5.79
N SER A 13 -5.73 -8.75 -6.88
CA SER A 13 -6.83 -7.80 -7.11
C SER A 13 -8.17 -8.51 -7.36
N ALA A 14 -9.29 -7.80 -7.22
CA ALA A 14 -10.63 -8.41 -7.26
C ALA A 14 -10.92 -9.20 -8.54
N ASN A 15 -10.36 -8.73 -9.67
CA ASN A 15 -10.55 -9.34 -10.99
C ASN A 15 -9.60 -10.53 -11.26
N SER A 16 -8.78 -10.93 -10.30
CA SER A 16 -7.78 -12.00 -10.45
C SER A 16 -8.29 -13.32 -9.88
N GLY A 17 -8.68 -14.26 -10.74
CA GLY A 17 -9.08 -15.62 -10.34
C GLY A 17 -10.23 -15.67 -9.32
N THR A 18 -10.38 -16.79 -8.61
CA THR A 18 -11.36 -16.92 -7.53
C THR A 18 -10.82 -16.36 -6.21
N ILE A 19 -11.70 -16.07 -5.25
CA ILE A 19 -11.29 -15.69 -3.88
C ILE A 19 -10.33 -16.73 -3.29
N ALA A 20 -10.63 -18.03 -3.48
CA ALA A 20 -9.81 -19.11 -2.96
C ALA A 20 -8.40 -19.12 -3.57
N ASP A 21 -8.27 -18.86 -4.87
CA ASP A 21 -6.96 -18.80 -5.54
C ASP A 21 -6.12 -17.65 -5.01
N ARG A 22 -6.72 -16.46 -4.87
CA ARG A 22 -6.06 -15.29 -4.29
C ARG A 22 -5.63 -15.53 -2.84
N SER A 23 -6.52 -16.09 -2.02
CA SER A 23 -6.23 -16.42 -0.62
C SER A 23 -5.04 -17.39 -0.51
N ARG A 24 -4.97 -18.41 -1.38
CA ARG A 24 -3.83 -19.34 -1.41
C ARG A 24 -2.52 -18.65 -1.80
N LEU A 25 -2.54 -17.74 -2.77
CA LEU A 25 -1.34 -17.01 -3.20
C LEU A 25 -0.79 -16.11 -2.09
N VAL A 26 -1.68 -15.38 -1.40
CA VAL A 26 -1.29 -14.58 -0.23
C VAL A 26 -0.73 -15.49 0.86
N ALA A 27 -1.43 -16.57 1.23
CA ALA A 27 -0.96 -17.49 2.26
C ALA A 27 0.41 -18.10 1.93
N ALA A 28 0.63 -18.55 0.69
CA ALA A 28 1.90 -19.09 0.24
C ALA A 28 3.04 -18.07 0.30
N ARG A 29 2.74 -16.77 0.11
CA ARG A 29 3.73 -15.70 0.27
C ARG A 29 4.07 -15.47 1.75
N LEU A 30 3.07 -15.46 2.61
CA LEU A 30 3.23 -15.26 4.07
C LEU A 30 3.92 -16.44 4.76
N GLN A 31 3.80 -17.67 4.24
CA GLN A 31 4.50 -18.83 4.81
C GLN A 31 6.03 -18.79 4.61
N LYS A 32 6.54 -17.93 3.73
CA LYS A 32 7.97 -17.82 3.41
C LYS A 32 8.72 -16.76 4.21
N THR A 33 8.06 -16.07 5.15
CA THR A 33 8.69 -15.03 6.00
C THR A 33 9.08 -15.58 7.37
N ASP A 34 10.06 -14.94 8.00
CA ASP A 34 10.41 -15.10 9.42
C ASP A 34 9.41 -14.42 10.36
N GLY A 35 8.41 -13.71 9.81
CA GLY A 35 7.32 -13.06 10.54
C GLY A 35 7.59 -11.59 10.90
N GLU A 36 8.83 -11.10 10.79
CA GLU A 36 9.17 -9.70 11.08
C GLU A 36 8.93 -8.78 9.87
N GLN A 37 8.98 -9.33 8.67
CA GLN A 37 8.72 -8.59 7.43
C GLN A 37 7.26 -8.13 7.34
N ILE A 38 7.05 -6.89 6.88
CA ILE A 38 5.73 -6.41 6.46
C ILE A 38 5.53 -6.64 4.97
N PHE A 39 4.31 -6.94 4.54
CA PHE A 39 3.97 -7.04 3.12
C PHE A 39 3.09 -5.88 2.69
N MET A 40 3.56 -5.13 1.70
CA MET A 40 2.79 -4.14 0.98
C MET A 40 2.07 -4.82 -0.18
N MET A 41 0.75 -4.60 -0.24
CA MET A 41 -0.12 -5.23 -1.22
C MET A 41 -1.04 -4.16 -1.82
N PRO A 42 -0.61 -3.49 -2.90
CA PRO A 42 -1.52 -2.70 -3.72
C PRO A 42 -2.68 -3.60 -4.17
N TYR A 43 -3.90 -3.11 -4.01
CA TYR A 43 -5.10 -3.88 -4.32
C TYR A 43 -6.06 -3.00 -5.09
N ASN A 44 -6.59 -3.55 -6.18
CA ASN A 44 -7.60 -2.90 -6.98
C ASN A 44 -8.93 -3.68 -6.88
N PRO A 45 -9.92 -3.21 -6.10
CA PRO A 45 -11.29 -3.73 -6.13
C PRO A 45 -12.01 -3.51 -7.47
N GLY A 46 -11.48 -2.67 -8.37
CA GLY A 46 -12.04 -2.42 -9.70
C GLY A 46 -11.43 -1.19 -10.39
N ARG A 47 -11.90 0.00 -10.03
CA ARG A 47 -11.46 1.29 -10.62
C ARG A 47 -10.69 2.18 -9.65
N HIS A 48 -10.25 1.61 -8.54
CA HIS A 48 -9.70 2.38 -7.42
C HIS A 48 -8.54 1.60 -6.80
N TRP A 49 -7.44 2.28 -6.51
CA TRP A 49 -6.28 1.66 -5.88
C TRP A 49 -6.26 1.96 -4.39
N ILE A 50 -6.09 0.91 -3.59
CA ILE A 50 -5.82 1.00 -2.15
C ILE A 50 -4.54 0.23 -1.81
N LEU A 51 -4.00 0.49 -0.62
CA LEU A 51 -2.86 -0.26 -0.09
C LEU A 51 -3.29 -1.11 1.10
N LEU A 52 -3.02 -2.41 1.03
CA LEU A 52 -3.08 -3.30 2.18
C LEU A 52 -1.66 -3.49 2.73
N ILE A 53 -1.53 -3.48 4.06
CA ILE A 53 -0.28 -3.80 4.75
C ILE A 53 -0.54 -5.01 5.64
N VAL A 54 0.17 -6.10 5.39
CA VAL A 54 0.00 -7.36 6.14
C VAL A 54 1.19 -7.54 7.09
N ARG A 55 0.90 -7.68 8.38
CA ARG A 55 1.87 -8.09 9.42
C ARG A 55 1.55 -9.51 9.86
N ALA A 56 2.24 -10.49 9.26
CA ALA A 56 1.95 -11.91 9.48
C ALA A 56 2.02 -12.31 10.96
N LYS A 57 3.10 -11.93 11.66
CA LYS A 57 3.30 -12.26 13.08
C LYS A 57 2.28 -11.61 14.02
N ARG A 58 1.73 -10.45 13.65
CA ARG A 58 0.69 -9.76 14.44
C ARG A 58 -0.72 -10.17 14.04
N GLU A 59 -0.87 -11.01 13.01
CA GLU A 59 -2.17 -11.39 12.43
C GLU A 59 -3.05 -10.19 12.07
N THR A 60 -2.42 -9.09 11.65
CA THR A 60 -3.10 -7.83 11.36
C THR A 60 -2.93 -7.43 9.91
N VAL A 61 -4.03 -6.95 9.32
CA VAL A 61 -4.07 -6.30 8.01
C VAL A 61 -4.56 -4.88 8.19
N TYR A 62 -3.79 -3.91 7.68
CA TYR A 62 -4.17 -2.51 7.64
C TYR A 62 -4.62 -2.14 6.23
N PHE A 63 -5.65 -1.32 6.14
CA PHE A 63 -6.21 -0.84 4.88
C PHE A 63 -6.05 0.66 4.80
N LEU A 64 -5.30 1.13 3.81
CA LEU A 64 -5.05 2.54 3.55
C LEU A 64 -5.76 2.93 2.26
N ASP A 65 -6.85 3.68 2.40
CA ASP A 65 -7.71 4.11 1.30
C ASP A 65 -7.57 5.63 1.10
N PRO A 66 -7.13 6.10 -0.08
CA PRO A 66 -7.04 7.54 -0.33
C PRO A 66 -8.38 8.18 -0.68
N LEU A 67 -9.44 7.44 -1.03
CA LEU A 67 -10.73 8.07 -1.36
C LEU A 67 -11.42 8.64 -0.12
N PRO A 68 -12.00 9.85 -0.20
CA PRO A 68 -12.87 10.38 0.84
C PRO A 68 -14.22 9.66 0.83
N GLY A 69 -14.77 9.35 2.01
CA GLY A 69 -16.16 8.88 2.17
C GLY A 69 -16.47 7.48 1.66
N HIS A 70 -15.51 6.77 1.05
CA HIS A 70 -15.68 5.39 0.60
C HIS A 70 -15.04 4.41 1.57
N ARG A 71 -15.76 3.34 1.88
CA ARG A 71 -15.25 2.18 2.62
C ARG A 71 -15.26 1.01 1.66
N VAL A 72 -14.10 0.72 1.07
CA VAL A 72 -13.93 -0.51 0.26
C VAL A 72 -14.07 -1.76 1.13
N VAL A 73 -13.89 -1.62 2.45
CA VAL A 73 -13.92 -2.69 3.43
C VAL A 73 -15.00 -2.41 4.45
N ASP A 74 -15.89 -3.38 4.67
CA ASP A 74 -16.94 -3.30 5.68
C ASP A 74 -16.37 -2.97 7.06
N GLU A 75 -17.11 -2.20 7.86
CA GLU A 75 -16.71 -1.75 9.20
C GLU A 75 -16.31 -2.89 10.16
N GLU A 76 -16.66 -4.14 9.84
CA GLU A 76 -16.29 -5.34 10.60
C GLU A 76 -14.81 -5.73 10.48
N ALA A 77 -14.06 -5.20 9.50
CA ALA A 77 -12.62 -5.42 9.46
C ALA A 77 -11.94 -4.64 10.60
N LYS A 78 -11.57 -5.38 11.65
CA LYS A 78 -11.12 -4.88 12.96
C LYS A 78 -9.94 -3.91 12.96
N ASN A 79 -9.24 -3.72 11.84
CA ASN A 79 -8.00 -2.94 11.75
C ASN A 79 -7.94 -1.99 10.52
N ILE A 80 -9.08 -1.39 10.15
CA ILE A 80 -9.10 -0.33 9.13
C ILE A 80 -8.43 0.94 9.68
N VAL A 81 -7.47 1.46 8.92
CA VAL A 81 -6.78 2.71 9.20
C VAL A 81 -7.46 3.82 8.40
N ASN A 82 -8.42 4.50 9.01
CA ASN A 82 -9.27 5.44 8.27
C ASN A 82 -8.71 6.88 8.20
N SER A 83 -7.64 7.18 8.94
CA SER A 83 -7.11 8.53 9.10
C SER A 83 -5.94 8.85 8.14
N THR A 84 -5.87 8.14 7.01
CA THR A 84 -4.89 8.39 5.95
C THR A 84 -5.16 9.71 5.21
N PRO A 85 -4.13 10.31 4.58
CA PRO A 85 -4.28 11.38 3.60
C PRO A 85 -5.30 11.00 2.52
N LYS A 86 -6.25 11.91 2.26
CA LYS A 86 -7.32 11.69 1.28
C LYS A 86 -7.05 12.49 0.02
N GLN A 87 -7.23 11.87 -1.14
CA GLN A 87 -7.06 12.54 -2.43
C GLN A 87 -8.16 13.59 -2.65
N PRO A 88 -7.85 14.71 -3.32
CA PRO A 88 -8.81 15.77 -3.59
C PRO A 88 -9.81 15.38 -4.70
N SER A 89 -9.42 14.46 -5.60
CA SER A 89 -10.26 13.98 -6.70
C SER A 89 -10.36 12.45 -6.72
N SER A 90 -10.68 11.84 -7.86
CA SER A 90 -10.92 10.38 -7.97
C SER A 90 -9.88 9.62 -8.80
N VAL A 91 -8.82 10.29 -9.27
CA VAL A 91 -7.91 9.73 -10.29
C VAL A 91 -6.48 9.50 -9.81
N GLU A 92 -6.08 10.11 -8.69
CA GLU A 92 -4.71 10.09 -8.18
C GLU A 92 -4.41 8.89 -7.27
N CYS A 93 -5.38 7.98 -7.08
CA CYS A 93 -5.30 6.90 -6.09
C CYS A 93 -4.03 6.04 -6.23
N GLY A 94 -3.57 5.80 -7.46
CA GLY A 94 -2.31 5.10 -7.71
C GLY A 94 -1.09 5.84 -7.16
N TYR A 95 -1.00 7.15 -7.36
CA TYR A 95 0.08 7.98 -6.80
C TYR A 95 -0.01 8.10 -5.28
N TYR A 96 -1.22 8.14 -4.72
CA TYR A 96 -1.39 8.09 -3.26
C TYR A 96 -0.92 6.77 -2.67
N VAL A 97 -1.25 5.64 -3.31
CA VAL A 97 -0.74 4.32 -2.90
C VAL A 97 0.79 4.28 -2.97
N MET A 98 1.39 4.80 -4.04
CA MET A 98 2.85 4.93 -4.13
C MET A 98 3.43 5.82 -3.03
N ARG A 99 2.77 6.95 -2.72
CA ARG A 99 3.19 7.84 -1.66
C ARG A 99 3.09 7.21 -0.27
N PHE A 100 2.03 6.44 0.02
CA PHE A 100 1.92 5.68 1.26
C PHE A 100 3.08 4.69 1.39
N MET A 101 3.37 3.92 0.34
CA MET A 101 4.49 2.97 0.33
C MET A 101 5.81 3.68 0.61
N ARG A 102 6.06 4.83 -0.04
CA ARG A 102 7.25 5.66 0.19
C ARG A 102 7.36 6.13 1.64
N ASP A 103 6.31 6.78 2.17
CA ASP A 103 6.31 7.31 3.54
C ASP A 103 6.58 6.21 4.58
N ILE A 104 6.02 5.01 4.38
CA ILE A 104 6.21 3.87 5.28
C ILE A 104 7.62 3.29 5.16
N ILE A 105 8.16 3.13 3.94
CA ILE A 105 9.52 2.61 3.72
C ILE A 105 10.58 3.56 4.28
N MET A 106 10.35 4.87 4.17
CA MET A 106 11.25 5.91 4.68
C MET A 106 11.24 6.03 6.20
N ASP A 107 10.27 5.43 6.90
CA ASP A 107 10.24 5.33 8.36
C ASP A 107 10.74 3.94 8.82
N PRO A 108 12.00 3.79 9.27
CA PRO A 108 12.55 2.51 9.69
C PRO A 108 11.84 1.92 10.92
N SER A 109 11.13 2.74 11.71
CA SER A 109 10.36 2.27 12.86
C SER A 109 9.06 1.58 12.45
N LEU A 110 8.60 1.80 11.20
CA LEU A 110 7.32 1.34 10.68
C LEU A 110 6.15 1.73 11.60
N ALA A 111 6.18 2.93 12.18
CA ALA A 111 5.21 3.42 13.15
C ALA A 111 3.94 4.01 12.50
N PHE A 112 3.64 3.64 11.26
CA PHE A 112 2.48 4.12 10.51
C PHE A 112 1.14 3.86 11.22
N GLU A 113 1.08 2.82 12.06
CA GLU A 113 -0.09 2.48 12.89
C GLU A 113 -0.46 3.63 13.82
N ASN A 114 0.54 4.29 14.42
CA ASN A 114 0.34 5.44 15.29
C ASN A 114 0.02 6.70 14.47
N LYS A 115 0.74 6.90 13.36
CA LYS A 115 0.53 8.04 12.46
C LYS A 115 -0.93 8.11 12.01
N TYR A 116 -1.46 6.99 11.53
CA TYR A 116 -2.80 6.92 10.97
C TYR A 116 -3.86 6.38 11.94
N ALA A 117 -3.56 6.37 13.24
CA ALA A 117 -4.50 5.95 14.27
C ALA A 117 -5.81 6.77 14.21
N LYS A 118 -6.91 6.15 14.63
CA LYS A 118 -8.22 6.81 14.66
C LYS A 118 -8.14 8.11 15.47
N GLY A 119 -8.50 9.22 14.83
CA GLY A 119 -8.46 10.56 15.43
C GLY A 119 -7.29 11.42 14.92
N ASN A 120 -6.27 10.82 14.31
CA ASN A 120 -5.14 11.52 13.71
C ASN A 120 -5.40 11.77 12.23
N GLN A 121 -6.41 12.59 11.90
CA GLN A 121 -6.75 12.85 10.51
C GLN A 121 -5.61 13.61 9.82
N GLU A 122 -4.89 12.90 8.97
CA GLU A 122 -3.86 13.51 8.13
C GLU A 122 -4.49 14.36 7.03
N ALA A 123 -3.83 15.47 6.72
CA ALA A 123 -4.20 16.31 5.58
C ALA A 123 -3.98 15.55 4.26
N SER A 124 -4.70 15.96 3.22
CA SER A 124 -4.38 15.56 1.84
C SER A 124 -2.91 15.85 1.54
N TYR A 125 -2.27 15.00 0.73
CA TYR A 125 -0.94 15.31 0.26
C TYR A 125 -0.99 16.57 -0.62
N PRO A 126 -0.05 17.52 -0.42
CA PRO A 126 0.10 18.63 -1.34
C PRO A 126 0.68 18.11 -2.68
N GLN A 127 0.50 18.87 -3.76
CA GLN A 127 0.88 18.40 -5.11
C GLN A 127 2.39 18.10 -5.19
N GLU A 128 3.21 18.87 -4.50
CA GLU A 128 4.66 18.72 -4.41
C GLU A 128 5.06 17.35 -3.86
N ALA A 129 4.30 16.81 -2.90
CA ALA A 129 4.55 15.49 -2.33
C ALA A 129 4.23 14.36 -3.33
N ILE A 130 3.27 14.59 -4.24
CA ILE A 130 2.98 13.66 -5.33
C ILE A 130 4.04 13.77 -6.43
N ASP A 131 4.50 14.98 -6.73
CA ASP A 131 5.55 15.21 -7.72
C ASP A 131 6.90 14.65 -7.26
N GLU A 132 7.19 14.64 -5.95
CA GLU A 132 8.36 13.96 -5.39
C GLU A 132 8.39 12.47 -5.79
N VAL A 133 7.27 11.75 -5.63
CA VAL A 133 7.17 10.33 -6.02
C VAL A 133 7.34 10.14 -7.53
N ARG A 134 6.79 11.05 -8.34
CA ARG A 134 6.91 11.00 -9.81
C ARG A 134 8.36 11.21 -10.25
N ASN A 135 9.02 12.19 -9.66
CA ASN A 135 10.40 12.54 -9.99
C ASN A 135 11.36 11.43 -9.55
N GLU A 136 11.20 10.88 -8.34
CA GLU A 136 11.99 9.73 -7.88
C GLU A 136 11.87 8.53 -8.81
N TRP A 137 10.67 8.21 -9.28
CA TRP A 137 10.47 7.13 -10.23
C TRP A 137 11.14 7.43 -11.58
N ALA A 138 10.97 8.64 -12.11
CA ALA A 138 11.58 9.04 -13.38
C ALA A 138 13.11 9.00 -13.30
N GLU A 139 13.70 9.54 -12.23
CA GLU A 139 15.15 9.51 -11.98
C GLU A 139 15.68 8.08 -11.88
N PHE A 140 14.99 7.20 -11.15
CA PHE A 140 15.37 5.79 -11.04
C PHE A 140 15.37 5.09 -12.41
N VAL A 141 14.34 5.31 -13.23
CA VAL A 141 14.28 4.74 -14.59
C VAL A 141 15.37 5.31 -15.49
N CYS A 142 15.64 6.61 -15.44
CA CYS A 142 16.74 7.23 -16.18
C CYS A 142 18.09 6.58 -15.82
N GLN A 143 18.36 6.36 -14.52
CA GLN A 143 19.60 5.71 -14.07
C GLN A 143 19.74 4.28 -14.61
N ILE A 144 18.66 3.49 -14.64
CA ILE A 144 18.67 2.13 -15.24
C ILE A 144 19.06 2.19 -16.71
N ILE A 145 18.50 3.15 -17.46
CA ILE A 145 18.76 3.33 -18.89
C ILE A 145 20.21 3.75 -19.11
N GLU A 146 20.71 4.74 -18.37
CA GLU A 146 22.09 5.24 -18.46
C GLU A 146 23.13 4.15 -18.14
N GLN A 147 22.80 3.26 -17.20
CA GLN A 147 23.68 2.16 -16.80
C GLN A 147 23.56 0.92 -17.71
N GLY A 148 22.60 0.90 -18.65
CA GLY A 148 22.35 -0.26 -19.52
C GLY A 148 21.83 -1.50 -18.77
N ASN A 149 21.13 -1.29 -17.65
CA ASN A 149 20.66 -2.36 -16.75
C ASN A 149 19.24 -2.86 -17.07
N TYR A 150 18.91 -3.05 -18.35
CA TYR A 150 17.59 -3.51 -18.80
C TYR A 150 17.65 -4.76 -19.69
#